data_AF-A0A943QCR5-F1
#
_entry.id   AF-A0A943QCR5-F1
#
_cell.length_a   1.000
_cell.length_b   1.000
_cell.length_c   1.000
_cell.angle_alpha   90.00
_cell.angle_beta   90.00
_cell.angle_gamma   90.00
#
_symmetry.space_group_name_H-M   'P 1'
#
loop_
_entity.id
_entity.type
_entity.pdbx_description
1 polymer ?
#
loop_
_entity_poly.entity_id
_entity_poly.type
_entity_poly.pdbx_seq_one_letter_code
_entity_poly.pdbx_strand_id
1 'polypeptide(L)'
;MNKILHFFKKAIIGIILATLTIGISVIAALNLTIIYSYLIDKYNLNTIVNLSKSSLLNDYYNLIYYLQNPLIKDLRFENFPMSVNGEFHFYEVKKIFLSIYLILFIIIVLSILYIYINKKIGKNVKLYKLLNYGANTLIVFLTTLLLSIYIDFSKAFTAFHKIFFNNDYWIFDERTDPIIKVLPEEVFKLYALIILLFIFIAVVSYKVYYLKNRSSYVIEKHNDNIKSEG
;
A
#
# COMPACT_ATOMS: atom_id res chain seq x y z
N MET A 1 16.05 21.76 -23.41
CA MET A 1 16.42 21.35 -22.03
C MET A 1 15.27 21.52 -21.01
N ASN A 2 14.56 22.66 -20.96
CA ASN A 2 13.55 22.93 -19.92
C ASN A 2 12.29 22.03 -19.92
N LYS A 3 11.81 21.55 -21.07
CA LYS A 3 10.62 20.67 -21.15
C LYS A 3 10.88 19.29 -20.53
N ILE A 4 12.07 18.74 -20.77
CA ILE A 4 12.50 17.43 -20.25
C ILE A 4 12.63 17.49 -18.74
N LEU A 5 13.33 18.50 -18.21
CA LEU A 5 13.45 18.71 -16.76
C LEU A 5 12.09 18.87 -16.07
N HIS A 6 11.16 19.59 -16.71
CA HIS A 6 9.80 19.77 -16.20
C HIS A 6 9.00 18.46 -16.19
N PHE A 7 9.19 17.60 -17.18
CA PHE A 7 8.59 16.26 -17.20
C PHE A 7 9.11 15.39 -16.05
N PHE A 8 10.43 15.28 -15.88
CA PHE A 8 11.04 14.50 -14.79
C PHE A 8 10.57 14.98 -13.41
N LYS A 9 10.49 16.30 -13.20
CA LYS A 9 9.98 16.85 -11.94
C LYS A 9 8.55 16.37 -11.63
N LYS A 10 7.66 16.34 -12.63
CA LYS A 10 6.28 15.85 -12.44
C LYS A 10 6.24 14.35 -12.15
N ALA A 11 7.05 13.58 -12.87
CA ALA A 11 7.15 12.14 -12.67
C ALA A 11 7.62 11.80 -11.25
N ILE A 12 8.66 12.48 -10.75
CA ILE A 12 9.17 12.29 -9.38
C ILE A 12 8.09 12.61 -8.34
N ILE A 13 7.40 13.75 -8.47
CA ILE A 13 6.31 14.12 -7.56
C ILE A 13 5.18 13.07 -7.61
N GLY A 14 4.84 12.61 -8.81
CA GLY A 14 3.83 11.58 -9.01
C GLY A 14 4.20 10.27 -8.32
N ILE A 15 5.46 9.84 -8.45
CA ILE A 15 5.99 8.64 -7.78
C ILE A 15 5.95 8.80 -6.26
N ILE A 16 6.42 9.93 -5.70
CA ILE A 16 6.40 10.17 -4.24
C ILE A 16 4.97 10.08 -3.69
N LEU A 17 4.00 10.73 -4.35
CA LEU A 17 2.61 10.68 -3.93
C LEU A 17 2.01 9.29 -4.11
N ALA A 18 2.35 8.58 -5.20
CA ALA A 18 1.90 7.21 -5.39
C ALA A 18 2.43 6.28 -4.29
N THR A 19 3.72 6.36 -3.96
CA THR A 19 4.34 5.60 -2.86
C THR A 19 3.65 5.89 -1.53
N LEU A 20 3.37 7.17 -1.24
CA LEU A 20 2.63 7.56 -0.03
C LEU A 20 1.24 6.91 0.02
N THR A 21 0.46 7.03 -1.05
CA THR A 21 -0.90 6.47 -1.12
C THR A 21 -0.90 4.95 -1.05
N ILE A 22 0.02 4.28 -1.76
CA ILE A 22 0.15 2.81 -1.75
C ILE A 22 0.52 2.34 -0.34
N GLY A 23 1.53 2.93 0.30
CA GLY A 23 1.95 2.52 1.64
C GLY A 23 0.85 2.72 2.69
N ILE A 24 0.11 3.83 2.64
CA ILE A 24 -1.06 4.04 3.51
C ILE A 24 -2.12 2.97 3.25
N SER A 25 -2.38 2.63 1.99
CA SER A 25 -3.36 1.60 1.61
C SER A 25 -2.96 0.21 2.11
N VAL A 26 -1.66 -0.14 2.03
CA VAL A 26 -1.11 -1.39 2.55
C VAL A 26 -1.27 -1.48 4.06
N ILE A 27 -0.90 -0.43 4.80
CA ILE A 27 -1.04 -0.39 6.27
C ILE A 27 -2.52 -0.46 6.67
N ALA A 28 -3.38 0.29 5.99
CA ALA A 28 -4.82 0.26 6.25
C ALA A 28 -5.39 -1.15 6.03
N ALA A 29 -5.03 -1.80 4.93
CA ALA A 29 -5.48 -3.17 4.62
C ALA A 29 -4.97 -4.18 5.67
N LEU A 30 -3.70 -4.09 6.08
CA LEU A 30 -3.12 -4.96 7.12
C LEU A 30 -3.88 -4.89 8.44
N ASN A 31 -4.31 -3.69 8.84
CA ASN A 31 -5.04 -3.46 10.10
C ASN A 31 -6.53 -3.77 10.02
N LEU A 32 -7.08 -4.11 8.84
CA LEU A 32 -8.44 -4.62 8.70
C LEU A 32 -8.51 -6.11 9.02
N THR A 33 -8.23 -6.46 10.28
CA THR A 33 -8.23 -7.85 10.77
C THR A 33 -9.59 -8.53 10.70
N ILE A 34 -10.68 -7.75 10.66
CA ILE A 34 -12.04 -8.25 10.43
C ILE A 34 -12.17 -9.00 9.10
N ILE A 35 -11.33 -8.65 8.10
CA ILE A 35 -11.30 -9.34 6.81
C ILE A 35 -10.82 -10.78 6.99
N TYR A 36 -9.83 -11.00 7.86
CA TYR A 36 -9.36 -12.35 8.14
C TYR A 36 -10.44 -13.19 8.85
N SER A 37 -11.21 -12.58 9.77
CA SER A 37 -12.37 -13.23 10.38
C SER A 37 -13.40 -13.70 9.34
N TYR A 38 -13.70 -12.87 8.34
CA TYR A 38 -14.56 -13.23 7.21
C TYR A 38 -13.95 -14.36 6.35
N LEU A 39 -12.63 -14.33 6.13
CA LEU A 39 -11.93 -15.33 5.34
C LEU A 39 -11.90 -16.70 6.01
N ILE A 40 -11.79 -16.76 7.35
CA ILE A 40 -11.92 -18.00 8.11
C ILE A 40 -13.26 -18.67 7.81
N ASP A 41 -14.36 -17.92 7.85
CA ASP A 41 -15.70 -18.46 7.58
C ASP A 41 -15.86 -18.84 6.11
N LYS A 42 -15.44 -17.96 5.20
CA LYS A 42 -15.59 -18.16 3.75
C LYS A 42 -14.90 -19.42 3.25
N TYR A 43 -13.71 -19.71 3.78
CA TYR A 43 -12.88 -20.84 3.35
C TYR A 43 -12.85 -21.99 4.37
N ASN A 44 -13.65 -21.94 5.43
CA ASN A 44 -13.70 -22.94 6.50
C ASN A 44 -12.32 -23.27 7.09
N LEU A 45 -11.44 -22.27 7.23
CA LEU A 45 -10.03 -22.46 7.60
C LEU A 45 -9.89 -23.15 8.96
N ASN A 46 -10.77 -22.83 9.90
CA ASN A 46 -10.81 -23.43 11.23
C ASN A 46 -11.06 -24.94 11.21
N THR A 47 -11.86 -25.42 10.25
CA THR A 47 -12.13 -26.85 10.06
C THR A 47 -10.92 -27.57 9.46
N ILE A 48 -10.19 -26.93 8.54
CA ILE A 48 -9.01 -27.52 7.88
C ILE A 48 -7.94 -27.90 8.90
N VAL A 49 -7.74 -27.08 9.92
CA VAL A 49 -6.70 -27.29 10.95
C VAL A 49 -7.26 -27.75 12.30
N ASN A 50 -8.56 -28.01 12.38
CA ASN A 50 -9.26 -28.43 13.61
C ASN A 50 -8.98 -27.50 14.81
N LEU A 51 -9.06 -26.19 14.59
CA LEU A 51 -8.91 -25.16 15.62
C LEU A 51 -10.17 -24.31 15.73
N SER A 52 -10.31 -23.61 16.86
CA SER A 52 -11.38 -22.62 17.01
C SER A 52 -11.08 -21.38 16.14
N LYS A 53 -12.13 -20.71 15.67
CA LYS A 53 -11.98 -19.41 14.97
C LYS A 53 -11.23 -18.38 15.82
N SER A 54 -11.46 -18.36 17.13
CA SER A 54 -10.74 -17.49 18.08
C SER A 54 -9.25 -17.79 18.13
N SER A 55 -8.84 -19.06 18.09
CA SER A 55 -7.43 -19.46 18.07
C SER A 55 -6.73 -18.94 16.81
N LEU A 56 -7.37 -19.08 15.65
CA LEU A 56 -6.86 -18.54 14.39
C LEU A 56 -6.74 -17.02 14.40
N LEU A 57 -7.76 -16.34 14.94
CA LEU A 57 -7.73 -14.89 15.07
C LEU A 57 -6.60 -14.43 16.00
N ASN A 58 -6.37 -15.14 17.12
CA ASN A 58 -5.29 -14.81 18.05
C ASN A 58 -3.92 -14.93 17.39
N ASP A 59 -3.64 -16.02 16.67
CA ASP A 59 -2.39 -16.18 15.92
C ASP A 59 -2.25 -15.14 14.82
N TYR A 60 -3.34 -14.81 14.12
CA TYR A 60 -3.32 -13.72 13.16
C TYR A 60 -3.01 -12.36 13.81
N TYR A 61 -3.59 -12.06 14.97
CA TYR A 61 -3.26 -10.83 15.71
C TYR A 61 -1.79 -10.79 16.13
N ASN A 62 -1.23 -11.91 16.60
CA ASN A 62 0.18 -12.03 16.94
C ASN A 62 1.08 -11.75 15.74
N LEU A 63 0.72 -12.28 14.56
CA LEU A 63 1.42 -11.98 13.30
C LEU A 63 1.37 -10.49 12.96
N ILE A 64 0.17 -9.89 12.94
CA ILE A 64 -0.01 -8.48 12.59
C ILE A 64 0.69 -7.55 13.58
N TYR A 65 0.70 -7.91 14.87
CA TYR A 65 1.46 -7.19 15.90
C TYR A 65 2.97 -7.31 15.68
N TYR A 66 3.48 -8.51 15.43
CA TYR A 66 4.89 -8.77 15.16
C TYR A 66 5.42 -7.98 13.96
N LEU A 67 4.67 -7.97 12.85
CA LEU A 67 5.06 -7.30 11.61
C LEU A 67 5.20 -5.77 11.77
N GLN A 68 4.46 -5.18 12.70
CA GLN A 68 4.40 -3.73 12.90
C GLN A 68 5.24 -3.23 14.08
N ASN A 69 5.72 -4.12 14.95
CA ASN A 69 6.44 -3.73 16.17
C ASN A 69 7.96 -4.00 16.06
N PRO A 70 8.83 -2.96 16.01
CA PRO A 70 10.28 -3.16 15.90
C PRO A 70 10.93 -3.75 17.16
N LEU A 71 10.24 -3.74 18.31
CA LEU A 71 10.78 -4.22 19.59
C LEU A 71 10.65 -5.73 19.77
N ILE A 72 9.72 -6.38 19.06
CA ILE A 72 9.52 -7.83 19.12
C ILE A 72 10.53 -8.50 18.20
N LYS A 73 11.36 -9.40 18.74
CA LYS A 73 12.40 -10.07 17.93
C LYS A 73 11.87 -11.29 17.21
N ASP A 74 11.06 -12.09 17.89
CA ASP A 74 10.64 -13.40 17.41
C ASP A 74 9.12 -13.43 17.23
N LEU A 75 8.66 -14.01 16.12
CA LEU A 75 7.24 -14.30 15.90
C LEU A 75 6.89 -15.58 16.67
N ARG A 76 5.80 -15.54 17.45
CA ARG A 76 5.30 -16.70 18.16
C ARG A 76 3.84 -16.94 17.82
N PHE A 77 3.57 -18.11 17.24
CA PHE A 77 2.23 -18.65 17.14
C PHE A 77 1.98 -19.60 18.31
N GLU A 78 0.75 -19.61 18.80
CA GLU A 78 0.31 -20.52 19.85
C GLU A 78 -0.08 -21.88 19.27
N ASN A 79 -0.64 -21.92 18.04
CA ASN A 79 -1.22 -23.14 17.48
C ASN A 79 -0.43 -23.70 16.28
N PHE A 80 0.57 -22.97 15.76
CA PHE A 80 1.32 -23.37 14.57
C PHE A 80 2.82 -23.44 14.87
N PRO A 81 3.47 -24.61 14.73
CA PRO A 81 4.93 -24.67 14.67
C PRO A 81 5.44 -23.93 13.43
N MET A 82 6.72 -23.58 13.46
CA MET A 82 7.39 -22.90 12.36
C MET A 82 8.80 -23.44 12.21
N SER A 83 9.22 -23.65 10.96
CA SER A 83 10.60 -23.95 10.63
C SER A 83 11.47 -22.70 10.73
N VAL A 84 12.80 -22.90 10.78
CA VAL A 84 13.76 -21.79 10.72
C VAL A 84 13.61 -20.96 9.44
N ASN A 85 13.26 -21.61 8.32
CA ASN A 85 13.03 -20.94 7.06
C ASN A 85 11.73 -20.11 7.09
N GLY A 86 10.64 -20.68 7.63
CA GLY A 86 9.38 -19.96 7.81
C GLY A 86 9.53 -18.74 8.71
N GLU A 87 10.27 -18.89 9.82
CA GLU A 87 10.56 -17.79 10.74
C GLU A 87 11.37 -16.68 10.07
N PHE A 88 12.39 -17.07 9.30
CA PHE A 88 13.19 -16.13 8.53
C PHE A 88 12.35 -15.39 7.49
N HIS A 89 11.44 -16.07 6.78
CA HIS A 89 10.55 -15.44 5.82
C HIS A 89 9.67 -14.36 6.49
N PHE A 90 9.02 -14.67 7.62
CA PHE A 90 8.23 -13.67 8.35
C PHE A 90 9.08 -12.51 8.89
N TYR A 91 10.32 -12.76 9.26
CA TYR A 91 11.28 -11.70 9.61
C TYR A 91 11.60 -10.79 8.42
N GLU A 92 11.77 -11.32 7.21
CA GLU A 92 11.93 -10.51 6.00
C GLU A 92 10.68 -9.68 5.70
N VAL A 93 9.48 -10.29 5.82
CA VAL A 93 8.20 -9.59 5.66
C VAL A 93 8.06 -8.44 6.68
N LYS A 94 8.48 -8.67 7.93
CA LYS A 94 8.53 -7.61 8.96
C LYS A 94 9.41 -6.45 8.54
N LYS A 95 10.61 -6.70 8.00
CA LYS A 95 11.48 -5.63 7.51
C LYS A 95 10.80 -4.79 6.43
N ILE A 96 10.04 -5.42 5.53
CA ILE A 96 9.28 -4.71 4.50
C ILE A 96 8.26 -3.77 5.16
N PHE A 97 7.44 -4.27 6.10
CA PHE A 97 6.45 -3.42 6.78
C PHE A 97 7.08 -2.27 7.56
N LEU A 98 8.14 -2.52 8.35
CA LEU A 98 8.86 -1.46 9.06
C LEU A 98 9.48 -0.44 8.10
N SER A 99 9.99 -0.89 6.95
CA SER A 99 10.52 0.00 5.90
C SER A 99 9.42 0.86 5.29
N ILE A 100 8.21 0.32 5.09
CA ILE A 100 7.05 1.11 4.64
C ILE A 100 6.76 2.22 5.65
N TYR A 101 6.67 1.92 6.95
CA TYR A 101 6.46 2.95 7.98
C TYR A 101 7.52 4.05 7.93
N LEU A 102 8.80 3.68 7.83
CA LEU A 102 9.90 4.63 7.76
C LEU A 102 9.82 5.52 6.51
N ILE A 103 9.57 4.93 5.34
CA ILE A 103 9.45 5.66 4.07
C ILE A 103 8.27 6.64 4.14
N LEU A 104 7.12 6.22 4.64
CA LEU A 104 5.95 7.10 4.77
C LEU A 104 6.22 8.25 5.73
N PHE A 105 6.84 7.98 6.88
CA PHE A 105 7.24 9.00 7.84
C PHE A 105 8.15 10.06 7.18
N ILE A 106 9.19 9.62 6.48
CA ILE A 106 10.12 10.52 5.77
C ILE A 106 9.38 11.34 4.70
N ILE A 107 8.55 10.71 3.87
CA ILE A 107 7.79 11.40 2.82
C ILE A 107 6.85 12.46 3.42
N ILE A 108 6.16 12.13 4.52
CA ILE A 108 5.25 13.07 5.19
C ILE A 108 6.01 14.27 5.74
N VAL A 109 7.10 14.04 6.49
CA VAL A 109 7.94 15.11 7.06
C VAL A 109 8.48 16.02 5.96
N LEU A 110 9.05 15.44 4.90
CA LEU A 110 9.59 16.21 3.77
C LEU A 110 8.49 16.97 3.03
N SER A 111 7.29 16.40 2.90
CA SER A 111 6.15 17.07 2.26
C SER A 111 5.67 18.28 3.08
N ILE A 112 5.61 18.15 4.41
CA ILE A 112 5.26 19.24 5.32
C ILE A 112 6.30 20.35 5.24
N LEU A 113 7.59 20.00 5.34
CA LEU A 113 8.69 20.97 5.20
C LEU A 113 8.66 21.68 3.86
N TYR A 114 8.42 20.95 2.77
CA TYR A 114 8.29 21.54 1.43
C TYR A 114 7.15 22.56 1.36
N ILE A 115 5.97 22.23 1.89
CA ILE A 115 4.83 23.17 1.92
C ILE A 115 5.15 24.39 2.79
N TYR A 116 5.74 24.18 3.97
CA TYR A 116 6.12 25.24 4.89
C TYR A 116 7.12 26.24 4.28
N ILE A 117 8.20 25.74 3.69
CA ILE A 117 9.24 26.56 3.06
C ILE A 117 8.64 27.37 1.90
N ASN A 118 7.85 26.73 1.02
CA ASN A 118 7.23 27.45 -0.10
C ASN A 118 6.29 28.55 0.37
N LYS A 119 5.52 28.31 1.43
CA LYS A 119 4.67 29.35 2.05
C LYS A 119 5.50 30.52 2.58
N LYS A 120 6.64 30.26 3.24
CA LYS A 120 7.54 31.29 3.79
C LYS A 120 8.17 32.17 2.70
N ILE A 121 8.50 31.62 1.55
CA ILE A 121 9.08 32.36 0.41
C ILE A 121 8.02 32.94 -0.54
N GLY A 122 6.75 33.01 -0.12
CA GLY A 122 5.66 33.59 -0.91
C GLY A 122 5.21 32.76 -2.12
N LYS A 123 5.65 31.50 -2.25
CA LYS A 123 5.24 30.61 -3.34
C LYS A 123 4.00 29.81 -2.96
N ASN A 124 2.95 29.93 -3.76
CA ASN A 124 1.74 29.13 -3.58
C ASN A 124 1.91 27.71 -4.14
N VAL A 125 1.88 26.70 -3.27
CA VAL A 125 1.90 25.29 -3.66
C VAL A 125 0.52 24.88 -4.15
N LYS A 126 0.40 24.66 -5.46
CA LYS A 126 -0.84 24.19 -6.09
C LYS A 126 -1.06 22.70 -5.82
N LEU A 127 -1.50 22.34 -4.61
CA LEU A 127 -1.67 20.96 -4.14
C LEU A 127 -2.50 20.11 -5.10
N TYR A 128 -3.59 20.66 -5.66
CA TYR A 128 -4.44 19.99 -6.63
C TYR A 128 -3.68 19.50 -7.89
N LYS A 129 -2.63 20.23 -8.32
CA LYS A 129 -1.77 19.80 -9.44
C LYS A 129 -0.83 18.67 -9.02
N LEU A 130 -0.27 18.73 -7.82
CA LEU A 130 0.61 17.68 -7.29
C LEU A 130 -0.16 16.37 -7.17
N LEU A 131 -1.33 16.40 -6.52
CA LEU A 131 -2.23 15.26 -6.38
C LEU A 131 -2.66 14.68 -7.73
N ASN A 132 -2.87 15.51 -8.75
CA ASN A 132 -3.15 15.02 -10.10
C ASN A 132 -1.97 14.28 -10.75
N TYR A 133 -0.72 14.67 -10.45
CA TYR A 133 0.46 13.90 -10.88
C TYR A 133 0.50 12.55 -10.19
N GLY A 134 0.24 12.50 -8.87
CA GLY A 134 0.10 11.25 -8.12
C GLY A 134 -1.00 10.36 -8.68
N ALA A 135 -2.19 10.93 -8.95
CA ALA A 135 -3.31 10.20 -9.53
C ALA A 135 -2.98 9.57 -10.90
N ASN A 136 -2.23 10.27 -11.75
CA ASN A 136 -1.80 9.70 -13.04
C ASN A 136 -0.87 8.50 -12.85
N THR A 137 0.11 8.59 -11.94
CA THR A 137 1.01 7.47 -11.63
C THR A 137 0.24 6.30 -11.02
N LEU A 138 -0.69 6.58 -10.09
CA LEU A 138 -1.53 5.57 -9.46
C LEU A 138 -2.46 4.86 -10.45
N ILE A 139 -2.97 5.55 -11.47
CA ILE A 139 -3.78 4.91 -12.52
C ILE A 139 -2.97 3.85 -13.26
N VAL A 140 -1.71 4.14 -13.62
CA VAL A 140 -0.82 3.17 -14.27
C VAL A 140 -0.54 1.97 -13.36
N PHE A 141 -0.28 2.22 -12.07
CA PHE A 141 -0.08 1.16 -11.09
C PHE A 141 -1.34 0.29 -10.91
N LEU A 142 -2.49 0.93 -10.74
CA LEU A 142 -3.80 0.29 -10.54
C LEU A 142 -4.14 -0.61 -11.73
N THR A 143 -4.04 -0.11 -12.97
CA THR A 143 -4.35 -0.90 -14.17
C THR A 143 -3.40 -2.06 -14.35
N THR A 144 -2.09 -1.85 -14.14
CA THR A 144 -1.09 -2.91 -14.26
C THR A 144 -1.36 -4.03 -13.26
N LEU A 145 -1.55 -3.70 -11.98
CA LEU A 145 -1.75 -4.71 -10.94
C LEU A 145 -3.11 -5.41 -11.08
N LEU A 146 -4.18 -4.69 -11.42
CA LEU A 146 -5.49 -5.31 -11.70
C LEU A 146 -5.42 -6.30 -12.86
N LEU A 147 -4.73 -5.95 -13.95
CA LEU A 147 -4.54 -6.86 -15.09
C LEU A 147 -3.75 -8.09 -14.68
N SER A 148 -2.66 -7.96 -13.91
CA SER A 148 -1.88 -9.09 -13.42
C SER A 148 -2.71 -10.04 -12.56
N ILE A 149 -3.50 -9.51 -11.62
CA ILE A 149 -4.40 -10.30 -10.75
C ILE A 149 -5.50 -10.99 -11.57
N TYR A 150 -6.04 -10.32 -12.59
CA TYR A 150 -7.10 -10.84 -13.46
C TYR A 150 -6.60 -11.98 -14.37
N ILE A 151 -5.40 -11.83 -14.94
CA ILE A 151 -4.81 -12.82 -15.84
C ILE A 151 -4.40 -14.07 -15.06
N ASP A 152 -3.59 -13.91 -14.01
CA ASP A 152 -3.04 -15.03 -13.25
C ASP A 152 -2.49 -14.54 -11.91
N PHE A 153 -3.30 -14.67 -10.86
CA PHE A 153 -2.90 -14.23 -9.52
C PHE A 153 -1.70 -15.02 -8.99
N SER A 154 -1.61 -16.32 -9.26
CA SER A 154 -0.53 -17.18 -8.74
C SER A 154 0.81 -16.81 -9.34
N LYS A 155 0.85 -16.49 -10.64
CA LYS A 155 2.07 -15.94 -11.28
C LYS A 155 2.42 -14.56 -10.74
N ALA A 156 1.42 -13.69 -10.52
CA ALA A 156 1.66 -12.38 -9.94
C ALA A 156 2.20 -12.48 -8.50
N PHE A 157 1.65 -13.39 -7.69
CA PHE A 157 2.08 -13.68 -6.33
C PHE A 157 3.51 -14.24 -6.29
N THR A 158 3.83 -15.17 -7.19
CA THR A 158 5.20 -15.69 -7.34
C THR A 158 6.18 -14.60 -7.78
N ALA A 159 5.80 -13.76 -8.74
CA ALA A 159 6.64 -12.66 -9.20
C ALA A 159 6.90 -11.64 -8.09
N PHE A 160 5.88 -11.32 -7.28
CA PHE A 160 6.04 -10.50 -6.08
C PHE A 160 7.10 -11.08 -5.15
N HIS A 161 7.03 -12.37 -4.82
CA HIS A 161 8.01 -12.99 -3.93
C HIS A 161 9.43 -12.92 -4.51
N LYS A 162 9.61 -13.17 -5.80
CA LYS A 162 10.91 -13.08 -6.48
C LYS A 162 11.48 -11.66 -6.56
N ILE A 163 10.64 -10.62 -6.45
CA ILE A 163 11.08 -9.23 -6.41
C ILE A 163 11.61 -8.87 -5.02
N PHE A 164 10.96 -9.36 -3.96
CA PHE A 164 11.25 -8.97 -2.58
C PHE A 164 12.19 -9.93 -1.84
N PHE A 165 12.28 -11.18 -2.26
CA PHE A 165 13.07 -12.23 -1.62
C PHE A 165 14.05 -12.84 -2.62
N ASN A 166 15.27 -13.11 -2.15
CA ASN A 166 16.34 -13.73 -2.93
C ASN A 166 16.54 -15.22 -2.60
N ASN A 167 15.56 -15.82 -1.93
CA ASN A 167 15.53 -17.19 -1.45
C ASN A 167 14.12 -17.77 -1.67
N ASP A 168 13.97 -19.07 -1.45
CA ASP A 168 12.69 -19.78 -1.63
C ASP A 168 11.98 -20.07 -0.29
N TYR A 169 12.34 -19.40 0.81
CA TYR A 169 11.78 -19.68 2.14
C TYR A 169 10.31 -19.27 2.28
N TRP A 170 9.78 -18.52 1.31
CA TRP A 170 8.35 -18.24 1.18
C TRP A 170 7.53 -19.44 0.66
N ILE A 171 8.20 -20.50 0.16
CA ILE A 171 7.55 -21.76 -0.22
C ILE A 171 7.49 -22.66 1.01
N PHE A 172 6.36 -22.63 1.71
CA PHE A 172 6.16 -23.39 2.95
C PHE A 172 5.84 -24.86 2.68
N ASP A 173 6.47 -25.76 3.44
CA ASP A 173 6.03 -27.15 3.58
C ASP A 173 4.97 -27.21 4.68
N GLU A 174 3.77 -27.66 4.34
CA GLU A 174 2.65 -27.74 5.28
C GLU A 174 2.92 -28.62 6.52
N ARG A 175 3.93 -29.50 6.48
CA ARG A 175 4.33 -30.36 7.59
C ARG A 175 5.15 -29.62 8.65
N THR A 176 5.98 -28.66 8.22
CA THR A 176 6.86 -27.87 9.10
C THR A 176 6.30 -26.48 9.37
N ASP A 177 5.54 -25.93 8.43
CA ASP A 177 4.98 -24.58 8.42
C ASP A 177 3.47 -24.63 8.11
N PRO A 178 2.66 -25.31 8.95
CA PRO A 178 1.21 -25.50 8.72
C PRO A 178 0.40 -24.20 8.68
N ILE A 179 0.99 -23.06 9.06
CA ILE A 179 0.38 -21.73 8.92
C ILE A 179 -0.08 -21.43 7.49
N ILE A 180 0.54 -22.04 6.47
CA ILE A 180 0.13 -21.88 5.06
C ILE A 180 -1.31 -22.34 4.81
N LYS A 181 -1.80 -23.31 5.60
CA LYS A 181 -3.18 -23.81 5.50
C LYS A 181 -4.23 -22.76 5.87
N VAL A 182 -3.84 -21.77 6.69
CA VAL A 182 -4.72 -20.70 7.16
C VAL A 182 -4.29 -19.32 6.64
N LEU A 183 -3.25 -19.26 5.81
CA LEU A 183 -2.86 -18.12 4.99
C LEU A 183 -2.74 -18.55 3.52
N PRO A 184 -3.78 -19.16 2.90
CA PRO A 184 -3.70 -19.55 1.51
C PRO A 184 -3.64 -18.32 0.58
N GLU A 185 -3.26 -18.54 -0.67
CA GLU A 185 -3.10 -17.50 -1.69
C GLU A 185 -4.35 -16.60 -1.82
N GLU A 186 -5.55 -17.15 -1.66
CA GLU A 186 -6.82 -16.42 -1.72
C GLU A 186 -6.96 -15.32 -0.66
N VAL A 187 -6.31 -15.49 0.50
CA VAL A 187 -6.25 -14.46 1.55
C VAL A 187 -5.50 -13.24 1.00
N PHE A 188 -4.32 -13.46 0.42
CA PHE A 188 -3.50 -12.41 -0.18
C PHE A 188 -4.17 -11.76 -1.39
N LYS A 189 -4.92 -12.54 -2.19
CA LYS A 189 -5.71 -12.00 -3.31
C LYS A 189 -6.73 -10.99 -2.81
N LEU A 190 -7.45 -11.31 -1.75
CA LEU A 190 -8.44 -10.39 -1.18
C LEU A 190 -7.77 -9.13 -0.62
N TYR A 191 -6.67 -9.25 0.11
CA TYR A 191 -5.91 -8.10 0.59
C TYR A 191 -5.39 -7.23 -0.55
N ALA A 192 -4.89 -7.82 -1.64
CA ALA A 192 -4.48 -7.09 -2.83
C ALA A 192 -5.64 -6.30 -3.46
N LEU A 193 -6.83 -6.88 -3.55
CA LEU A 193 -8.04 -6.20 -4.04
C LEU A 193 -8.49 -5.05 -3.11
N ILE A 194 -8.39 -5.22 -1.79
CA ILE A 194 -8.69 -4.15 -0.81
C ILE A 194 -7.70 -2.99 -0.96
N ILE A 195 -6.41 -3.28 -1.12
CA ILE A 195 -5.40 -2.24 -1.39
C ILE A 195 -5.74 -1.48 -2.67
N LEU A 196 -6.12 -2.19 -3.74
CA LEU A 196 -6.52 -1.58 -5.01
C LEU A 196 -7.79 -0.74 -4.87
N LEU A 197 -8.75 -1.14 -4.03
CA LEU A 197 -9.94 -0.36 -3.72
C LEU A 197 -9.58 0.95 -3.01
N PHE A 198 -8.70 0.94 -2.02
CA PHE A 198 -8.23 2.16 -1.36
C PHE A 198 -7.49 3.10 -2.31
N ILE A 199 -6.63 2.55 -3.17
CA ILE A 199 -5.96 3.31 -4.22
C ILE A 199 -6.99 3.93 -5.18
N PHE A 200 -8.00 3.17 -5.61
CA PHE A 200 -9.06 3.67 -6.48
C PHE A 200 -9.81 4.85 -5.86
N ILE A 201 -10.22 4.73 -4.59
CA ILE A 201 -10.89 5.82 -3.85
C ILE A 201 -9.99 7.07 -3.77
N ALA A 202 -8.69 6.89 -3.51
CA ALA A 202 -7.74 7.99 -3.48
C ALA A 202 -7.57 8.65 -4.86
N VAL A 203 -7.48 7.87 -5.94
CA VAL A 203 -7.41 8.37 -7.32
C VAL A 203 -8.64 9.21 -7.65
N VAL A 204 -9.85 8.69 -7.38
CA VAL A 204 -11.11 9.42 -7.61
C VAL A 204 -11.10 10.74 -6.84
N SER A 205 -10.72 10.70 -5.56
CA SER A 205 -10.65 11.88 -4.70
C SER A 205 -9.65 12.93 -5.22
N TYR A 206 -8.46 12.52 -5.65
CA TYR A 206 -7.45 13.40 -6.23
C TYR A 206 -7.91 14.02 -7.55
N LYS A 207 -8.60 13.25 -8.40
CA LYS A 207 -9.15 13.73 -9.68
C LYS A 207 -10.30 14.71 -9.46
N VAL A 208 -11.24 14.40 -8.58
CA VAL A 208 -12.35 15.31 -8.24
C VAL A 208 -11.81 16.64 -7.69
N TYR A 209 -10.86 16.58 -6.75
CA TYR A 209 -10.21 17.78 -6.21
C TYR A 209 -9.47 18.59 -7.29
N TYR A 210 -8.76 17.91 -8.20
CA TYR A 210 -8.13 18.56 -9.35
C TYR A 210 -9.13 19.28 -10.26
N LEU A 211 -10.24 18.63 -10.61
CA LEU A 211 -11.25 19.19 -11.51
C LEU A 211 -11.93 20.41 -10.90
N LYS A 212 -12.30 20.33 -9.60
CA LYS A 212 -12.91 21.45 -8.86
C LYS A 212 -12.00 22.68 -8.84
N ASN A 213 -10.74 22.50 -8.45
CA ASN A 213 -9.80 23.61 -8.29
C ASN A 213 -9.18 24.11 -9.60
N ARG A 214 -9.16 23.29 -10.67
CA ARG A 214 -8.80 23.76 -12.01
C ARG A 214 -9.84 24.75 -12.55
N SER A 215 -11.13 24.46 -12.37
CA SER A 215 -12.21 25.33 -12.84
C SER A 215 -12.16 26.70 -12.17
N SER A 216 -12.04 26.75 -10.85
CA SER A 216 -11.92 28.01 -10.09
C SER A 216 -10.71 28.84 -10.52
N TYR A 217 -9.55 28.21 -10.76
CA TYR A 217 -8.36 28.94 -11.22
C TYR A 217 -8.50 29.52 -12.65
N VAL A 218 -9.22 28.84 -13.54
CA VAL A 218 -9.48 29.35 -14.89
C VAL A 218 -10.43 30.54 -14.84
N ILE A 219 -11.46 30.48 -13.99
CA ILE A 219 -12.45 31.55 -13.80
C ILE A 219 -11.80 32.78 -13.16
N GLU A 220 -11.01 32.62 -12.09
CA GLU A 220 -10.27 33.73 -11.45
C GLU A 220 -9.35 34.44 -12.45
N LYS A 221 -8.56 33.67 -13.21
CA LYS A 221 -7.65 34.25 -14.20
C LYS A 221 -8.37 34.98 -15.33
N HIS A 222 -9.54 34.48 -15.75
CA HIS A 222 -10.35 35.15 -16.76
C HIS A 222 -10.91 36.49 -16.24
N ASN A 223 -11.41 36.52 -15.00
CA ASN A 223 -11.92 37.74 -14.36
C ASN A 223 -10.82 38.77 -14.10
N ASP A 224 -9.61 38.36 -13.72
CA ASP A 224 -8.47 39.26 -13.53
C ASP A 224 -8.03 39.92 -14.85
N ASN A 225 -8.03 39.16 -15.95
CA ASN A 225 -7.72 39.70 -17.27
C ASN A 225 -8.75 40.76 -17.71
N ILE A 226 -10.05 40.51 -17.49
CA ILE A 226 -11.12 41.48 -17.81
C ILE A 226 -10.94 42.78 -17.01
N LYS A 227 -10.55 42.69 -15.73
CA LYS A 227 -10.29 43.88 -14.88
C LYS A 227 -9.03 44.66 -15.25
N SER A 228 -8.07 44.05 -15.93
CA SER A 228 -6.85 44.74 -16.37
C SER A 228 -6.98 45.44 -17.73
N GLU A 229 -8.06 45.16 -18.46
CA GLU A 229 -8.35 45.72 -19.79
C GLU A 229 -9.36 46.88 -19.77
N GLY A 230 -9.98 47.17 -18.62
CA GLY A 230 -10.92 48.28 -18.42
C GLY A 230 -10.42 49.28 -17.39
#